data_AF-A0A7L2T711-F1
#
_entry.id   AF-A0A7L2T711-F1
#
_cell.length_a   1.000
_cell.length_b   1.000
_cell.length_c   1.000
_cell.angle_alpha   90.00
_cell.angle_beta   90.00
_cell.angle_gamma   90.00
#
_symmetry.space_group_name_H-M   'P 1'
#
loop_
_entity.id
_entity.type
_entity.pdbx_description
1 polymer ?
#
loop_
_entity_poly.entity_id
_entity_poly.type
_entity_poly.pdbx_seq_one_letter_code
_entity_poly.pdbx_strand_id
1 'polypeptide(L)'
;WARVLFVLPAFEVRAGLRPPGSKAELLRLWGTGDARPFYGTLCPRCQAPTDFARWRSLAPLSPSLSPPRLRVAYEAPWRDPWEPFFVAPAPGGVPPFDERFLQYGFNRISQACELHVAGFRFAVLDGAFVTHRGFKEPGGFHSAREAELGLNRRLFRGFRAELARRWPGSSRRC
;
A
#
# COMPACT_ATOMS: atom_id res chain seq x y z
N TRP A 1 -5.23 -1.97 -19.85
CA TRP A 1 -5.22 -1.60 -18.41
C TRP A 1 -6.03 -2.54 -17.51
N ALA A 2 -6.70 -3.59 -18.02
CA ALA A 2 -7.66 -4.38 -17.25
C ALA A 2 -7.12 -5.07 -15.96
N ARG A 3 -5.79 -5.30 -15.85
CA ARG A 3 -5.14 -5.90 -14.66
C ARG A 3 -4.00 -5.04 -14.10
N VAL A 4 -4.23 -3.75 -13.98
CA VAL A 4 -3.28 -2.80 -13.37
C VAL A 4 -3.94 -2.13 -12.18
N LEU A 5 -3.23 -2.13 -11.05
CA LEU A 5 -3.56 -1.40 -9.84
C LEU A 5 -2.68 -0.17 -9.76
N PHE A 6 -3.28 0.98 -9.47
CA PHE A 6 -2.55 2.23 -9.31
C PHE A 6 -2.24 2.45 -7.83
N VAL A 7 -1.02 2.11 -7.43
CA VAL A 7 -0.56 2.21 -6.04
C VAL A 7 -0.26 3.66 -5.68
N LEU A 8 -0.79 4.10 -4.54
CA LEU A 8 -0.58 5.40 -3.94
C LEU A 8 0.44 5.26 -2.80
N PRO A 9 1.64 5.86 -2.91
CA PRO A 9 2.56 5.93 -1.78
C PRO A 9 1.87 6.55 -0.55
N ALA A 10 2.01 5.90 0.59
CA ALA A 10 1.32 6.27 1.81
C ALA A 10 2.28 6.82 2.85
N PHE A 11 1.88 7.89 3.52
CA PHE A 11 2.70 8.58 4.51
C PHE A 11 1.93 8.83 5.80
N GLU A 12 2.65 9.01 6.88
CA GLU A 12 2.18 9.59 8.13
C GLU A 12 2.70 11.02 8.21
N VAL A 13 1.86 11.95 8.65
CA VAL A 13 2.21 13.36 8.86
C VAL A 13 2.03 13.67 10.34
N ARG A 14 2.97 14.41 10.95
CA ARG A 14 2.93 14.74 12.38
C ARG A 14 1.58 15.36 12.76
N ALA A 15 1.07 14.97 13.93
CA ALA A 15 -0.17 15.55 14.46
C ALA A 15 -0.06 17.08 14.59
N GLY A 16 -1.16 17.78 14.35
CA GLY A 16 -1.22 19.25 14.36
C GLY A 16 -0.82 19.91 13.03
N LEU A 17 -0.16 19.19 12.12
CA LEU A 17 0.11 19.71 10.77
C LEU A 17 -1.05 19.41 9.82
N ARG A 18 -1.22 20.29 8.82
CA ARG A 18 -2.16 20.06 7.71
C ARG A 18 -1.59 18.99 6.77
N PRO A 19 -2.44 18.13 6.19
CA PRO A 19 -2.01 17.23 5.11
C PRO A 19 -1.40 18.03 3.95
N PRO A 20 -0.23 17.62 3.42
CA PRO A 20 0.40 18.29 2.29
C PRO A 20 -0.46 18.16 1.03
N GLY A 21 -0.59 19.25 0.28
CA GLY A 21 -1.39 19.29 -0.96
C GLY A 21 -0.59 18.91 -2.21
N SER A 22 0.74 18.78 -2.11
CA SER A 22 1.60 18.45 -3.24
C SER A 22 2.78 17.54 -2.83
N LYS A 23 3.35 16.85 -3.81
CA LYS A 23 4.56 16.04 -3.60
C LYS A 23 5.72 16.90 -3.09
N ALA A 24 5.89 18.11 -3.60
CA ALA A 24 6.95 19.01 -3.16
C ALA A 24 6.81 19.37 -1.67
N GLU A 25 5.59 19.70 -1.24
CA GLU A 25 5.31 19.98 0.17
C GLU A 25 5.55 18.75 1.05
N LEU A 26 5.08 17.58 0.61
CA LEU A 26 5.31 16.32 1.31
C LEU A 26 6.81 16.00 1.45
N LEU A 27 7.62 16.20 0.40
CA LEU A 27 9.06 15.97 0.44
C LEU A 27 9.78 16.92 1.38
N ARG A 28 9.33 18.18 1.49
CA ARG A 28 9.83 19.13 2.49
C ARG A 28 9.54 18.62 3.91
N LEU A 29 8.30 18.24 4.19
CA LEU A 29 7.90 17.68 5.49
C LEU A 29 8.67 16.39 5.81
N TRP A 30 8.90 15.53 4.81
CA TRP A 30 9.69 14.33 5.01
C TRP A 30 11.16 14.65 5.31
N GLY A 31 11.74 15.65 4.63
CA GLY A 31 13.10 16.12 4.90
C GLY A 31 13.30 16.67 6.31
N THR A 32 12.28 17.28 6.91
CA THR A 32 12.31 17.82 8.29
C THR A 32 11.86 16.80 9.35
N GLY A 33 11.52 15.57 8.96
CA GLY A 33 10.99 14.55 9.89
C GLY A 33 9.55 14.81 10.35
N ASP A 34 8.83 15.71 9.68
CA ASP A 34 7.41 16.00 9.90
C ASP A 34 6.49 15.02 9.14
N ALA A 35 7.03 14.30 8.16
CA ALA A 35 6.36 13.20 7.49
C ALA A 35 7.29 11.99 7.36
N ARG A 36 6.71 10.80 7.24
CA ARG A 36 7.45 9.54 7.02
C ARG A 36 6.60 8.51 6.28
N PRO A 37 7.19 7.50 5.63
CA PRO A 37 6.42 6.38 5.06
C PRO A 37 5.48 5.76 6.11
N PHE A 38 4.27 5.43 5.67
CA PHE A 38 3.24 4.85 6.54
C PHE A 38 3.72 3.52 7.13
N TYR A 39 3.46 3.29 8.42
CA TYR A 39 3.97 2.14 9.16
C TYR A 39 5.50 1.94 9.08
N GLY A 40 6.26 2.99 8.75
CA GLY A 40 7.71 2.89 8.62
C GLY A 40 8.42 2.42 9.88
N THR A 41 7.86 2.69 11.07
CA THR A 41 8.39 2.25 12.37
C THR A 41 7.72 0.97 12.88
N LEU A 42 6.52 0.64 12.42
CA LEU A 42 5.72 -0.50 12.90
C LEU A 42 5.91 -1.77 12.07
N CYS A 43 5.91 -1.61 10.76
CA CYS A 43 6.13 -2.69 9.81
C CYS A 43 6.84 -2.14 8.57
N PRO A 44 8.17 -1.94 8.63
CA PRO A 44 8.95 -1.46 7.49
C PRO A 44 8.73 -2.31 6.22
N ARG A 45 8.58 -3.63 6.39
CA ARG A 45 8.33 -4.57 5.29
C ARG A 45 6.96 -4.38 4.63
N CYS A 46 5.94 -3.92 5.36
CA CYS A 46 4.56 -3.82 4.88
C CYS A 46 4.40 -2.74 3.80
N GLN A 47 5.31 -1.78 3.69
CA GLN A 47 5.27 -0.77 2.62
C GLN A 47 6.52 -0.79 1.73
N ALA A 48 7.53 -1.61 2.05
CA ALA A 48 8.81 -1.65 1.35
C ALA A 48 8.71 -1.78 -0.19
N PRO A 49 7.80 -2.60 -0.77
CA PRO A 49 7.74 -2.76 -2.22
C PRO A 49 7.33 -1.48 -2.97
N THR A 50 6.75 -0.49 -2.30
CA THR A 50 6.48 0.83 -2.88
C THR A 50 7.77 1.55 -3.31
N ASP A 51 8.92 1.22 -2.70
CA ASP A 51 10.23 1.84 -2.98
C ASP A 51 10.20 3.37 -2.85
N PHE A 52 10.03 3.85 -1.61
CA PHE A 52 9.92 5.28 -1.32
C PHE A 52 11.19 6.06 -1.67
N ALA A 53 12.36 5.41 -1.66
CA ALA A 53 13.62 6.04 -2.05
C ALA A 53 13.60 6.37 -3.55
N ARG A 54 13.23 5.40 -4.39
CA ARG A 54 13.02 5.63 -5.83
C ARG A 54 11.92 6.64 -6.09
N TRP A 55 10.80 6.57 -5.36
CA TRP A 55 9.71 7.54 -5.52
C TRP A 55 10.15 8.98 -5.21
N ARG A 56 10.96 9.15 -4.15
CA ARG A 56 11.52 10.44 -3.72
C ARG A 56 12.49 11.02 -4.75
N SER A 57 13.27 10.19 -5.44
CA SER A 57 14.26 10.63 -6.41
C SER A 57 13.69 10.99 -7.78
N LEU A 58 12.39 10.76 -8.03
CA LEU A 58 11.75 11.14 -9.28
C LEU A 58 11.77 12.66 -9.44
N ALA A 59 12.20 13.12 -10.62
CA ALA A 59 12.14 14.53 -10.98
C ALA A 59 10.73 15.09 -10.78
N PRO A 60 10.60 16.35 -10.30
CA PRO A 60 9.32 17.02 -10.24
C PRO A 60 8.61 16.98 -11.60
N LEU A 61 7.30 16.79 -11.59
CA LEU A 61 6.49 16.96 -12.80
C LEU A 61 6.70 18.39 -13.31
N SER A 62 6.95 18.54 -14.62
CA SER A 62 7.25 19.85 -15.21
C SER A 62 6.14 20.85 -14.88
N PRO A 63 6.46 22.05 -14.35
CA PRO A 63 5.48 23.09 -14.04
C PRO A 63 4.69 23.56 -15.28
N SER A 64 5.25 23.35 -16.47
CA SER A 64 4.61 23.71 -17.76
C SER A 64 3.44 22.79 -18.14
N LEU A 65 3.28 21.64 -17.49
CA LEU A 65 2.18 20.71 -17.72
C LEU A 65 1.06 20.98 -16.72
N SER A 66 0.17 21.92 -17.09
CA SER A 66 -1.09 22.16 -16.38
C SER A 66 -2.24 21.40 -17.04
N PRO A 67 -3.04 20.61 -16.29
CA PRO A 67 -2.91 20.31 -14.86
C PRO A 67 -1.76 19.32 -14.58
N PRO A 68 -1.23 19.29 -13.33
CA PRO A 68 -0.20 18.31 -12.93
C PRO A 68 -0.71 16.89 -13.23
N ARG A 69 -0.06 16.22 -14.18
CA ARG A 69 -0.53 14.94 -14.67
C ARG A 69 -0.14 13.82 -13.71
N LEU A 70 -1.14 13.10 -13.21
CA LEU A 70 -0.95 11.76 -12.64
C LEU A 70 -0.25 10.90 -13.69
N ARG A 71 0.85 10.26 -13.32
CA ARG A 71 1.55 9.32 -14.19
C ARG A 71 1.94 8.07 -13.43
N VAL A 72 2.04 6.96 -14.16
CA VAL A 72 2.74 5.78 -13.65
C VAL A 72 4.22 6.13 -13.56
N ALA A 73 4.77 6.00 -12.36
CA ALA A 73 6.20 6.18 -12.10
C ALA A 73 6.97 4.93 -12.53
N TYR A 74 6.54 3.78 -12.03
CA TYR A 74 7.14 2.48 -12.26
C TYR A 74 6.18 1.36 -11.83
N GLU A 75 6.42 0.15 -12.34
CA GLU A 75 5.80 -1.06 -11.81
C GLU A 75 6.64 -1.60 -10.65
N ALA A 76 6.00 -1.90 -9.53
CA ALA A 76 6.63 -2.47 -8.34
C ALA A 76 6.34 -3.98 -8.28
N PRO A 77 7.37 -4.82 -8.06
CA PRO A 77 7.16 -6.24 -7.86
C PRO A 77 6.48 -6.48 -6.51
N TRP A 78 5.44 -7.32 -6.50
CA TRP A 78 4.80 -7.73 -5.25
C TRP A 78 5.76 -8.53 -4.37
N ARG A 79 5.71 -8.31 -3.05
CA ARG A 79 6.41 -9.12 -2.03
C ARG A 79 5.60 -9.17 -0.73
N ASP A 80 5.60 -10.30 -0.04
CA ASP A 80 4.97 -10.42 1.29
C ASP A 80 5.75 -9.63 2.38
N PRO A 81 5.07 -8.91 3.29
CA PRO A 81 3.63 -8.73 3.46
C PRO A 81 3.15 -7.34 2.99
N TRP A 82 3.22 -7.04 1.69
CA TRP A 82 2.85 -5.71 1.18
C TRP A 82 1.40 -5.34 1.49
N GLU A 83 1.21 -4.14 2.02
CA GLU A 83 -0.08 -3.58 2.41
C GLU A 83 -0.36 -2.25 1.68
N PRO A 84 -0.39 -2.22 0.34
CA PRO A 84 -0.49 -0.98 -0.42
C PRO A 84 -1.87 -0.31 -0.27
N PHE A 85 -1.89 1.01 -0.45
CA PHE A 85 -3.09 1.73 -0.86
C PHE A 85 -3.10 1.79 -2.39
N PHE A 86 -4.25 1.51 -3.01
CA PHE A 86 -4.34 1.52 -4.46
C PHE A 86 -5.72 1.92 -4.95
N VAL A 87 -5.77 2.40 -6.19
CA VAL A 87 -6.99 2.57 -6.98
C VAL A 87 -7.01 1.47 -8.03
N ALA A 88 -8.14 0.79 -8.17
CA ALA A 88 -8.36 -0.21 -9.20
C ALA A 88 -9.52 0.24 -10.11
N PRO A 89 -9.50 -0.11 -11.41
CA PRO A 89 -10.63 0.15 -12.29
C PRO A 89 -11.88 -0.62 -11.81
N ALA A 90 -13.03 0.06 -11.74
CA ALA A 90 -14.27 -0.52 -11.21
C ALA A 90 -14.81 -1.73 -12.03
N PRO A 91 -14.76 -1.74 -13.37
CA PRO A 91 -14.92 -2.96 -14.15
C PRO A 91 -13.54 -3.61 -14.35
N GLY A 92 -13.35 -4.87 -13.93
CA GLY A 92 -12.06 -5.53 -14.20
C GLY A 92 -11.72 -6.84 -13.48
N GLY A 93 -12.66 -7.50 -12.80
CA GLY A 93 -12.36 -8.76 -12.13
C GLY A 93 -11.39 -8.60 -10.94
N VAL A 94 -11.45 -7.46 -10.26
CA VAL A 94 -10.80 -7.27 -8.96
C VAL A 94 -11.53 -8.18 -7.96
N PRO A 95 -10.87 -9.18 -7.36
CA PRO A 95 -11.50 -10.03 -6.36
C PRO A 95 -11.97 -9.19 -5.16
N PRO A 96 -13.14 -9.51 -4.57
CA PRO A 96 -13.59 -8.84 -3.37
C PRO A 96 -12.63 -9.12 -2.21
N PHE A 97 -12.64 -8.24 -1.21
CA PHE A 97 -11.95 -8.51 0.05
C PHE A 97 -12.52 -9.78 0.69
N ASP A 98 -11.63 -10.60 1.27
CA ASP A 98 -12.05 -11.75 2.05
C ASP A 98 -12.52 -11.30 3.44
N GLU A 99 -13.83 -11.33 3.64
CA GLU A 99 -14.51 -10.80 4.82
C GLU A 99 -14.19 -11.59 6.11
N ARG A 100 -13.49 -12.73 6.03
CA ARG A 100 -13.01 -13.46 7.21
C ARG A 100 -11.86 -12.72 7.92
N PHE A 101 -11.12 -11.85 7.21
CA PHE A 101 -10.11 -10.99 7.82
C PHE A 101 -10.78 -9.79 8.48
N LEU A 102 -11.06 -9.93 9.77
CA LEU A 102 -11.75 -8.93 10.57
C LEU A 102 -10.77 -8.12 11.43
N GLN A 103 -11.13 -6.89 11.75
CA GLN A 103 -10.38 -6.01 12.65
C GLN A 103 -8.92 -5.80 12.21
N TYR A 104 -7.96 -5.97 13.12
CA TYR A 104 -6.58 -5.59 12.90
C TYR A 104 -5.75 -6.65 12.16
N GLY A 105 -5.20 -6.24 11.03
CA GLY A 105 -4.12 -6.94 10.33
C GLY A 105 -4.60 -7.92 9.25
N PHE A 106 -3.74 -8.09 8.24
CA PHE A 106 -3.92 -8.97 7.09
C PHE A 106 -5.09 -8.68 6.13
N ASN A 107 -6.02 -7.76 6.40
CA ASN A 107 -7.13 -7.46 5.47
C ASN A 107 -6.62 -6.96 4.11
N ARG A 108 -5.66 -6.02 4.11
CA ARG A 108 -5.05 -5.50 2.87
C ARG A 108 -3.89 -6.35 2.36
N ILE A 109 -3.20 -7.05 3.25
CA ILE A 109 -2.11 -7.97 2.87
C ILE A 109 -2.70 -9.15 2.09
N SER A 110 -3.81 -9.73 2.56
CA SER A 110 -4.52 -10.81 1.87
C SER A 110 -5.05 -10.34 0.52
N GLN A 111 -5.62 -9.13 0.46
CA GLN A 111 -6.07 -8.53 -0.79
C GLN A 111 -4.94 -8.35 -1.80
N ALA A 112 -3.80 -7.78 -1.39
CA ALA A 112 -2.65 -7.58 -2.28
C ALA A 112 -2.05 -8.92 -2.75
N CYS A 113 -2.01 -9.91 -1.85
CA CYS A 113 -1.63 -11.28 -2.14
C CYS A 113 -2.53 -11.91 -3.22
N GLU A 114 -3.85 -11.86 -3.06
CA GLU A 114 -4.77 -12.43 -4.04
C GLU A 114 -4.70 -11.69 -5.38
N LEU A 115 -4.62 -10.36 -5.37
CA LEU A 115 -4.44 -9.56 -6.58
C LEU A 115 -3.18 -9.96 -7.34
N HIS A 116 -2.07 -10.18 -6.64
CA HIS A 116 -0.84 -10.67 -7.26
C HIS A 116 -1.07 -12.04 -7.93
N VAL A 117 -1.68 -12.99 -7.23
CA VAL A 117 -1.99 -14.34 -7.73
C VAL A 117 -2.98 -14.28 -8.92
N ALA A 118 -3.96 -13.38 -8.89
CA ALA A 118 -4.92 -13.14 -9.97
C ALA A 118 -4.30 -12.48 -11.22
N GLY A 119 -3.00 -12.13 -11.17
CA GLY A 119 -2.26 -11.61 -12.32
C GLY A 119 -2.25 -10.08 -12.42
N PHE A 120 -2.66 -9.36 -11.36
CA PHE A 120 -2.58 -7.91 -11.35
C PHE A 120 -1.14 -7.42 -11.26
N ARG A 121 -0.90 -6.26 -11.88
CA ARG A 121 0.37 -5.53 -11.86
C ARG A 121 0.20 -4.28 -11.01
N PHE A 122 1.24 -3.90 -10.28
CA PHE A 122 1.19 -2.80 -9.31
C PHE A 122 1.97 -1.60 -9.86
N ALA A 123 1.27 -0.62 -10.39
CA ALA A 123 1.84 0.60 -10.95
C ALA A 123 1.85 1.70 -9.89
N VAL A 124 3.03 2.05 -9.37
CA VAL A 124 3.17 3.16 -8.41
C VAL A 124 2.97 4.48 -9.14
N LEU A 125 2.10 5.34 -8.60
CA LEU A 125 1.82 6.65 -9.16
C LEU A 125 2.84 7.70 -8.68
N ASP A 126 3.20 8.59 -9.59
CA ASP A 126 3.82 9.88 -9.28
C ASP A 126 2.76 10.98 -9.43
N GLY A 127 2.81 11.97 -8.55
CA GLY A 127 1.81 13.04 -8.48
C GLY A 127 0.55 12.72 -7.67
N ALA A 128 0.42 11.52 -7.10
CA ALA A 128 -0.58 11.19 -6.07
C ALA A 128 0.02 10.42 -4.91
N PHE A 129 -0.55 10.62 -3.72
CA PHE A 129 -0.19 9.96 -2.47
C PHE A 129 -1.35 10.05 -1.49
N VAL A 130 -1.29 9.30 -0.41
CA VAL A 130 -2.24 9.40 0.72
C VAL A 130 -1.49 9.69 2.02
N THR A 131 -2.16 10.35 2.96
CA THR A 131 -1.57 10.69 4.26
C THR A 131 -2.48 10.33 5.41
N HIS A 132 -1.90 9.76 6.46
CA HIS A 132 -2.51 9.61 7.77
C HIS A 132 -2.07 10.75 8.70
N ARG A 133 -3.01 11.30 9.49
CA ARG A 133 -2.71 12.33 10.50
C ARG A 133 -2.22 11.67 11.79
N GLY A 134 -1.04 12.05 12.24
CA GLY A 134 -0.37 11.49 13.40
C GLY A 134 0.50 10.29 13.02
N PHE A 135 1.58 10.15 13.76
CA PHE A 135 2.49 9.03 13.63
C PHE A 135 1.93 7.80 14.33
N LYS A 136 2.08 6.63 13.69
CA LYS A 136 1.72 5.36 14.30
C LYS A 136 2.93 4.84 15.05
N GLU A 137 2.83 4.77 16.38
CA GLU A 137 3.96 4.41 17.24
C GLU A 137 3.78 3.01 17.87
N PRO A 138 4.88 2.27 18.10
CA PRO A 138 4.85 1.04 18.89
C PRO A 138 4.25 1.29 20.28
N GLY A 139 3.55 0.30 20.84
CA GLY A 139 2.93 0.43 22.17
C GLY A 139 1.60 1.19 22.21
N GLY A 140 1.16 1.81 21.12
CA GLY A 140 -0.18 2.40 20.99
C GLY A 140 -1.29 1.38 20.68
N PHE A 141 -1.01 0.08 20.78
CA PHE A 141 -1.91 -1.00 20.43
C PHE A 141 -2.39 -1.71 21.70
N HIS A 142 -3.71 -1.82 21.89
CA HIS A 142 -4.28 -2.61 22.98
C HIS A 142 -4.10 -4.11 22.72
N SER A 143 -4.03 -4.93 23.77
CA SER A 143 -3.84 -6.40 23.71
C SER A 143 -4.85 -7.11 22.79
N ALA A 144 -6.07 -6.58 22.67
CA ALA A 144 -7.07 -7.07 21.72
C ALA A 144 -6.55 -7.12 20.27
N ARG A 145 -5.76 -6.12 19.85
CA ARG A 145 -5.20 -6.06 18.49
C ARG A 145 -4.12 -7.11 18.25
N GLU A 146 -3.39 -7.52 19.28
CA GLU A 146 -2.41 -8.61 19.15
C GLU A 146 -3.12 -9.96 18.96
N ALA A 147 -4.21 -10.19 19.70
CA ALA A 147 -5.04 -11.38 19.54
C ALA A 147 -5.68 -11.45 18.14
N GLU A 148 -6.25 -10.32 17.67
CA GLU A 148 -6.78 -10.16 16.30
C GLU A 148 -5.71 -10.44 15.25
N LEU A 149 -4.52 -9.83 15.38
CA LEU A 149 -3.40 -10.07 14.47
C LEU A 149 -2.99 -11.54 14.45
N GLY A 150 -2.98 -12.20 15.60
CA GLY A 150 -2.65 -13.62 15.74
C GLY A 150 -3.67 -14.52 15.04
N LEU A 151 -4.97 -14.22 15.18
CA LEU A 151 -6.06 -14.91 14.48
C LEU A 151 -5.92 -14.75 12.97
N ASN A 152 -5.79 -13.51 12.50
CA ASN A 152 -5.67 -13.18 11.09
C ASN A 152 -4.40 -13.78 10.45
N ARG A 153 -3.29 -13.87 11.18
CA ARG A 153 -2.08 -14.56 10.72
C ARG A 153 -2.30 -16.04 10.48
N ARG A 154 -3.08 -16.72 11.34
CA ARG A 154 -3.44 -18.13 11.14
C ARG A 154 -4.36 -18.31 9.94
N LEU A 155 -5.38 -17.46 9.84
CA LEU A 155 -6.30 -17.44 8.70
C LEU A 155 -5.54 -17.24 7.37
N PHE A 156 -4.56 -16.34 7.34
CA PHE A 156 -3.76 -16.05 6.15
C PHE A 156 -2.99 -17.28 5.62
N ARG A 157 -2.54 -18.18 6.50
CA ARG A 157 -1.88 -19.43 6.08
C ARG A 157 -2.82 -20.34 5.29
N GLY A 158 -4.06 -20.49 5.76
CA GLY A 158 -5.09 -21.26 5.05
C GLY A 158 -5.51 -20.59 3.74
N PHE A 159 -5.72 -19.27 3.78
CA PHE A 159 -6.05 -18.44 2.61
C PHE A 159 -5.06 -18.63 1.46
N ARG A 160 -3.75 -18.65 1.72
CA ARG A 160 -2.72 -18.89 0.69
C ARG A 160 -2.90 -20.23 -0.03
N ALA A 161 -3.27 -21.29 0.69
CA ALA A 161 -3.53 -22.59 0.08
C ALA A 161 -4.83 -22.61 -0.74
N GLU A 162 -5.84 -21.85 -0.32
CA GLU A 162 -7.09 -21.66 -1.07
C GLU A 162 -6.87 -20.91 -2.39
N LEU A 163 -5.96 -19.92 -2.42
CA LEU A 163 -5.65 -19.17 -3.64
C LEU A 163 -5.15 -20.07 -4.77
N ALA A 164 -4.36 -21.10 -4.47
CA ALA A 164 -3.89 -22.04 -5.49
C ALA A 164 -5.05 -22.81 -6.16
N ARG A 165 -6.12 -23.10 -5.40
CA ARG A 165 -7.34 -23.74 -5.93
C ARG A 165 -8.24 -22.75 -6.67
N ARG A 166 -8.34 -21.52 -6.18
CA ARG A 166 -9.15 -20.45 -6.79
C ARG A 166 -8.57 -19.96 -8.12
N TRP A 167 -7.24 -19.96 -8.23
CA TRP A 167 -6.49 -19.47 -9.38
C TRP A 167 -5.56 -20.56 -9.96
N PRO A 168 -6.09 -21.70 -10.45
CA PRO A 168 -5.29 -22.87 -10.81
C PRO A 168 -4.34 -22.63 -11.99
N GLY A 169 -4.68 -21.72 -12.90
CA GLY A 169 -3.85 -21.33 -14.03
C GLY A 169 -2.79 -20.27 -13.72
N SER A 170 -2.73 -19.75 -12.49
CA SER A 170 -1.72 -18.77 -12.11
C SER A 170 -0.38 -19.45 -11.82
N SER A 171 0.71 -18.90 -12.36
CA SER A 171 2.09 -19.26 -11.96
C SER A 171 2.58 -18.44 -10.76
N ARG A 172 1.85 -17.41 -10.36
CA ARG A 172 2.24 -16.50 -9.28
C ARG A 172 1.83 -17.07 -7.93
N ARG A 173 2.69 -16.90 -6.93
CA ARG A 173 2.43 -17.34 -5.56
C ARG A 173 2.67 -16.21 -4.60
N CYS A 174 1.79 -16.19 -3.63
CA CYS A 174 1.92 -15.48 -2.40
C CYS A 174 2.12 -16.57 -1.34
#